data_AF-A0A5K3FZ05-F1
#
_entry.id   AF-A0A5K3FZ05-F1
#
_cell.length_a   1.000
_cell.length_b   1.000
_cell.length_c   1.000
_cell.angle_alpha   90.00
_cell.angle_beta   90.00
_cell.angle_gamma   90.00
#
_symmetry.space_group_name_H-M   'P 1'
#
loop_
_entity.id
_entity.type
_entity.pdbx_description
1 polymer ?
#
loop_
_entity_poly.entity_id
_entity_poly.type
_entity_poly.pdbx_seq_one_letter_code
_entity_poly.pdbx_strand_id
1 'polypeptide(L)'
;EVVAGRVAVIHFDPSDAIAYDVLRSWRLELSTSRDLGAAGQCLLIVTTLPYGTGFNVSSPLLQSRTMVSLASAVALAVSMVKTIIVETNATWPPLTANLFAPLLSNHVRVPVAPSVELHFSRSDDDVTDWNDIYVFQLLTENVYDESFSITDAAFDDVFEIASVILTPGGYVTEVAPFRWPANGSGPYVDTCFQINCLGKVDTIKGLVLASELAAASILAIIIAIFFRRHEN
;
A
#
# COMPACT_ATOMS: atom_id res chain seq x y z
N GLU A 1 -30.84 -4.07 -6.46
CA GLU A 1 -29.92 -4.81 -7.33
C GLU A 1 -28.85 -3.82 -7.80
N VAL A 2 -27.57 -4.10 -7.56
CA VAL A 2 -26.48 -3.22 -7.99
C VAL A 2 -26.21 -3.53 -9.45
N VAL A 3 -26.43 -2.57 -10.35
CA VAL A 3 -26.16 -2.73 -11.78
C VAL A 3 -24.65 -2.56 -12.01
N ALA A 4 -24.03 -3.53 -12.67
CA ALA A 4 -22.61 -3.48 -13.02
C ALA A 4 -22.31 -2.20 -13.83
N GLY A 5 -21.15 -1.59 -13.57
CA GLY A 5 -20.72 -0.36 -14.24
C GLY A 5 -21.39 0.93 -13.76
N ARG A 6 -22.21 0.89 -12.69
CA ARG A 6 -22.80 2.09 -12.04
C ARG A 6 -22.33 2.36 -10.61
N VAL A 7 -21.63 1.39 -10.01
CA VAL A 7 -21.07 1.48 -8.65
C VAL A 7 -19.66 0.93 -8.73
N ALA A 8 -18.68 1.64 -8.15
CA ALA A 8 -17.31 1.17 -8.00
C ALA A 8 -17.01 0.83 -6.54
N VAL A 9 -16.20 -0.20 -6.33
CA VAL A 9 -15.64 -0.52 -5.01
C VAL A 9 -14.19 -0.06 -5.02
N ILE A 10 -13.80 0.73 -4.03
CA ILE A 10 -12.42 1.18 -3.89
C ILE A 10 -11.84 0.46 -2.69
N HIS A 11 -10.83 -0.38 -2.93
CA HIS A 11 -9.97 -0.89 -1.87
C HIS A 11 -8.81 0.10 -1.69
N PHE A 12 -8.68 0.64 -0.49
CA PHE A 12 -7.65 1.61 -0.13
C PHE A 12 -6.96 1.15 1.16
N ASP A 13 -5.67 0.85 1.09
CA ASP A 13 -4.86 0.46 2.25
C ASP A 13 -3.48 1.15 2.21
N PRO A 14 -3.40 2.47 2.36
CA PRO A 14 -2.17 3.23 2.11
C PRO A 14 -1.08 2.98 3.16
N SER A 15 -1.41 2.44 4.34
CA SER A 15 -0.50 2.35 5.49
C SER A 15 0.37 1.10 5.47
N ASP A 16 -0.08 0.01 4.83
CA ASP A 16 0.65 -1.27 4.74
C ASP A 16 0.74 -1.84 3.30
N ALA A 17 0.10 -1.21 2.31
CA ALA A 17 0.01 -1.75 0.95
C ALA A 17 1.19 -1.41 0.06
N ILE A 18 2.25 -2.21 0.13
CA ILE A 18 3.16 -2.30 -1.01
C ILE A 18 2.42 -2.99 -2.17
N ALA A 19 2.40 -2.37 -3.35
CA ALA A 19 1.66 -2.86 -4.52
C ALA A 19 1.87 -4.34 -4.80
N TYR A 20 3.09 -4.83 -4.65
CA TYR A 20 3.42 -6.25 -4.83
C TYR A 20 2.70 -7.17 -3.84
N ASP A 21 2.53 -6.78 -2.58
CA ASP A 21 1.81 -7.56 -1.57
C ASP A 21 0.30 -7.58 -1.86
N VAL A 22 -0.26 -6.41 -2.15
CA VAL A 22 -1.70 -6.25 -2.40
C VAL A 22 -2.15 -6.99 -3.65
N LEU A 23 -1.41 -6.86 -4.76
CA LEU A 23 -1.78 -7.58 -5.99
C LEU A 23 -1.70 -9.10 -5.81
N ARG A 24 -0.70 -9.61 -5.07
CA ARG A 24 -0.61 -11.05 -4.76
C ARG A 24 -1.80 -11.52 -3.92
N SER A 25 -2.18 -10.76 -2.90
CA SER A 25 -3.34 -11.06 -2.06
C SER A 25 -4.63 -11.07 -2.89
N TRP A 26 -4.83 -10.08 -3.76
CA TRP A 26 -5.99 -10.05 -4.65
C TRP A 26 -5.99 -11.20 -5.66
N ARG A 27 -4.84 -11.56 -6.24
CA ARG A 27 -4.78 -12.72 -7.15
C ARG A 27 -5.15 -14.01 -6.44
N LEU A 28 -4.69 -14.19 -5.19
CA LEU A 28 -5.03 -15.34 -4.37
C LEU A 28 -6.54 -15.38 -4.06
N GLU A 29 -7.12 -14.24 -3.67
CA GLU A 29 -8.57 -14.15 -3.42
C GLU A 29 -9.36 -14.48 -4.67
N LEU A 30 -9.03 -13.86 -5.81
CA LEU A 30 -9.68 -14.11 -7.10
C LEU A 30 -9.51 -15.56 -7.58
N SER A 31 -8.39 -16.21 -7.27
CA SER A 31 -8.19 -17.63 -7.59
C SER A 31 -9.10 -18.56 -6.77
N THR A 32 -9.54 -18.10 -5.60
CA THR A 32 -10.41 -18.86 -4.68
C THR A 32 -11.89 -18.52 -4.89
N SER A 33 -12.20 -17.24 -5.12
CA SER A 33 -13.55 -16.71 -5.28
C SER A 33 -13.58 -15.67 -6.40
N ARG A 34 -14.19 -16.05 -7.54
CA ARG A 34 -14.35 -15.15 -8.70
C ARG A 34 -15.66 -14.36 -8.67
N ASP A 35 -16.65 -14.83 -7.90
CA ASP A 35 -17.96 -14.19 -7.83
C ASP A 35 -17.96 -13.03 -6.84
N LEU A 36 -17.36 -11.92 -7.26
CA LEU A 36 -17.37 -10.66 -6.50
C LEU A 36 -18.66 -9.85 -6.72
N GLY A 37 -19.63 -10.39 -7.47
CA GLY A 37 -20.85 -9.70 -7.89
C GLY A 37 -20.60 -8.47 -8.78
N ALA A 38 -21.68 -7.78 -9.13
CA ALA A 38 -21.65 -6.62 -10.03
C ALA A 38 -20.79 -5.44 -9.53
N ALA A 39 -20.69 -5.28 -8.21
CA ALA A 39 -19.87 -4.23 -7.59
C ALA A 39 -18.37 -4.58 -7.66
N GLY A 40 -18.01 -5.85 -7.48
CA GLY A 40 -16.63 -6.31 -7.57
C GLY A 40 -16.06 -6.32 -8.98
N GLN A 41 -16.91 -6.42 -10.00
CA GLN A 41 -16.51 -6.17 -11.40
C GLN A 41 -15.99 -4.75 -11.62
N CYS A 42 -16.35 -3.81 -10.73
CA CYS A 42 -15.90 -2.42 -10.75
C CYS A 42 -14.90 -2.13 -9.62
N LEU A 43 -14.11 -3.13 -9.22
CA LEU A 43 -13.10 -2.99 -8.18
C LEU A 43 -11.91 -2.16 -8.67
N LEU A 44 -11.60 -1.10 -7.92
CA LEU A 44 -10.39 -0.32 -8.01
C LEU A 44 -9.52 -0.61 -6.79
N ILE A 45 -8.27 -0.98 -7.03
CA ILE A 45 -7.28 -1.30 -6.00
C ILE A 45 -6.29 -0.15 -5.94
N VAL A 46 -6.30 0.59 -4.84
CA VAL A 46 -5.39 1.70 -4.61
C VAL A 46 -4.32 1.26 -3.61
N THR A 47 -3.06 1.35 -4.05
CA THR A 47 -1.90 0.85 -3.32
C THR A 47 -0.69 1.75 -3.57
N THR A 48 0.40 1.53 -2.85
CA THR A 48 1.58 2.40 -2.90
C THR A 48 2.86 1.64 -3.24
N LEU A 49 3.82 2.35 -3.82
CA LEU A 49 5.22 1.94 -3.84
C LEU A 49 6.09 3.08 -3.35
N PRO A 50 7.26 2.76 -2.76
CA PRO A 50 8.19 3.81 -2.37
C PRO A 50 8.58 4.69 -3.54
N TYR A 51 8.70 5.98 -3.27
CA TYR A 51 8.97 7.02 -4.26
C TYR A 51 10.13 6.65 -5.20
N GLY A 52 9.90 6.81 -6.51
CA GLY A 52 10.93 6.65 -7.53
C GLY A 52 11.28 5.20 -7.85
N THR A 53 10.63 4.23 -7.20
CA THR A 53 10.76 2.79 -7.49
C THR A 53 10.18 2.45 -8.87
N GLY A 54 9.00 3.00 -9.18
CA GLY A 54 8.21 2.59 -10.34
C GLY A 54 7.61 1.18 -10.18
N PHE A 55 6.37 0.98 -10.61
CA PHE A 55 5.81 -0.37 -10.67
C PHE A 55 6.44 -1.16 -11.82
N ASN A 56 6.88 -2.40 -11.53
CA ASN A 56 7.39 -3.32 -12.53
C ASN A 56 6.61 -4.63 -12.49
N VAL A 57 5.81 -4.88 -13.54
CA VAL A 57 5.00 -6.10 -13.65
C VAL A 57 5.82 -7.38 -13.81
N SER A 58 7.07 -7.27 -14.28
CA SER A 58 8.00 -8.39 -14.37
C SER A 58 8.84 -8.58 -13.10
N SER A 59 8.52 -7.86 -12.02
CA SER A 59 9.25 -7.95 -10.76
C SER A 59 9.15 -9.35 -10.16
N PRO A 60 10.27 -9.97 -9.71
CA PRO A 60 10.24 -11.26 -9.04
C PRO A 60 9.46 -11.21 -7.71
N LEU A 61 9.21 -10.02 -7.16
CA LEU A 61 8.42 -9.84 -5.94
C LEU A 61 6.98 -10.33 -6.12
N LEU A 62 6.41 -10.22 -7.32
CA LEU A 62 5.07 -10.69 -7.65
C LEU A 62 4.94 -12.22 -7.60
N GLN A 63 6.03 -12.95 -7.84
CA GLN A 63 6.06 -14.41 -7.75
C GLN A 63 6.66 -14.93 -6.44
N SER A 64 7.25 -14.04 -5.64
CA SER A 64 7.85 -14.40 -4.36
C SER A 64 6.79 -14.72 -3.30
N ARG A 65 7.20 -15.38 -2.22
CA ARG A 65 6.45 -15.51 -0.96
C ARG A 65 6.85 -14.46 0.08
N THR A 66 7.86 -13.65 -0.22
CA THR A 66 8.34 -12.59 0.66
C THR A 66 7.30 -11.48 0.74
N MET A 67 6.74 -11.26 1.92
CA MET A 67 5.89 -10.10 2.20
C MET A 67 6.79 -8.86 2.27
N VAL A 68 6.63 -7.96 1.29
CA VAL A 68 7.51 -6.81 1.11
C VAL A 68 7.30 -5.79 2.24
N SER A 69 6.08 -5.65 2.76
CA SER A 69 5.77 -4.81 3.91
C SER A 69 6.53 -5.25 5.16
N LEU A 70 6.55 -6.55 5.45
CA LEU A 70 7.37 -7.10 6.54
C LEU A 70 8.87 -6.91 6.28
N ALA A 71 9.33 -7.18 5.06
CA ALA A 71 10.73 -6.91 4.71
C ALA A 71 11.09 -5.44 4.91
N SER A 72 10.17 -4.53 4.60
CA SER A 72 10.33 -3.08 4.77
C SER A 72 10.47 -2.69 6.24
N ALA A 73 9.59 -3.21 7.09
CA ALA A 73 9.65 -2.99 8.55
C ALA A 73 10.97 -3.51 9.14
N VAL A 74 11.42 -4.70 8.74
CA VAL A 74 12.68 -5.28 9.19
C VAL A 74 13.87 -4.46 8.69
N ALA A 75 13.91 -4.10 7.41
CA ALA A 75 14.99 -3.31 6.82
C ALA A 75 15.12 -1.94 7.49
N LEU A 76 13.99 -1.31 7.79
CA LEU A 76 13.93 -0.04 8.52
C LEU A 76 14.52 -0.18 9.92
N ALA A 77 14.05 -1.16 10.70
CA ALA A 77 14.54 -1.39 12.06
C ALA A 77 16.05 -1.68 12.09
N VAL A 78 16.54 -2.53 11.19
CA VAL A 78 17.97 -2.85 11.06
C VAL A 78 18.78 -1.61 10.68
N SER A 79 18.27 -0.79 9.77
CA SER A 79 18.95 0.45 9.33
C SER A 79 19.04 1.46 10.45
N MET A 80 18.00 1.62 11.28
CA MET A 80 18.04 2.49 12.46
C MET A 80 19.10 2.03 13.46
N VAL A 81 19.09 0.75 13.83
CA VAL A 81 20.05 0.18 14.79
C VAL A 81 21.49 0.33 14.27
N LYS A 82 21.71 -0.01 12.99
CA LYS A 82 23.03 0.12 12.36
C LYS A 82 23.52 1.56 12.38
N THR A 83 22.65 2.52 12.08
CA THR A 83 23.00 3.95 12.10
C THR A 83 23.41 4.39 13.50
N ILE A 84 22.65 4.01 14.54
CA ILE A 84 22.98 4.31 15.94
C ILE A 84 24.34 3.73 16.34
N ILE A 85 24.61 2.46 16.02
CA ILE A 85 25.89 1.79 16.33
C ILE A 85 27.06 2.55 15.70
N VAL A 86 26.91 2.95 14.44
CA VAL A 86 27.95 3.68 13.69
C VAL A 86 28.16 5.09 14.26
N GLU A 87 27.10 5.84 14.51
CA GLU A 87 27.18 7.21 15.03
C GLU A 87 27.73 7.27 16.47
N THR A 88 27.41 6.27 17.29
CA THR A 88 27.89 6.19 18.67
C THR A 88 29.25 5.49 18.79
N ASN A 89 29.81 4.99 17.69
CA ASN A 89 31.03 4.18 17.65
C ASN A 89 31.01 3.04 18.68
N ALA A 90 29.84 2.40 18.84
CA ALA A 90 29.61 1.35 19.81
C ALA A 90 29.55 -0.02 19.12
N THR A 91 29.73 -1.11 19.87
CA THR A 91 29.52 -2.48 19.35
C THR A 91 28.03 -2.88 19.40
N TRP A 92 27.26 -2.25 20.28
CA TRP A 92 25.84 -2.50 20.53
C TRP A 92 25.12 -1.17 20.71
N PRO A 93 23.83 -1.07 20.34
CA PRO A 93 23.08 0.17 20.53
C PRO A 93 23.00 0.49 22.04
N PRO A 94 23.41 1.69 22.48
CA PRO A 94 23.30 2.08 23.89
C PRO A 94 21.86 2.02 24.39
N LEU A 95 21.63 1.62 25.64
CA LEU A 95 20.29 1.58 26.24
C LEU A 95 19.61 2.97 26.32
N THR A 96 20.41 4.04 26.26
CA THR A 96 19.94 5.42 26.26
C THR A 96 19.75 5.99 24.85
N ALA A 97 20.05 5.22 23.81
CA ALA A 97 19.93 5.70 22.43
C ALA A 97 18.46 5.83 22.03
N ASN A 98 18.13 6.93 21.35
CA ASN A 98 16.83 7.08 20.73
C ASN A 98 16.80 6.28 19.42
N LEU A 99 16.02 5.19 19.39
CA LEU A 99 15.90 4.31 18.22
C LEU A 99 15.48 5.05 16.94
N PHE A 100 14.63 6.07 17.08
CA PHE A 100 14.07 6.82 15.95
C PHE A 100 14.93 8.03 15.56
N ALA A 101 16.01 8.33 16.28
CA ALA A 101 16.92 9.43 15.94
C ALA A 101 17.42 9.39 14.48
N PRO A 102 17.73 8.22 13.88
CA PRO A 102 18.11 8.16 12.47
C PRO A 102 17.05 8.72 11.51
N LEU A 103 15.75 8.58 11.81
CA LEU A 103 14.66 9.15 11.03
C LEU A 103 14.54 10.66 11.14
N LEU A 104 15.18 11.27 12.16
CA LEU A 104 15.17 12.71 12.35
C LEU A 104 16.16 13.44 11.42
N SER A 105 16.97 12.70 10.67
CA SER A 105 17.83 13.26 9.63
C SER A 105 17.01 13.73 8.42
N ASN A 106 17.57 14.65 7.63
CA ASN A 106 16.82 15.30 6.54
C ASN A 106 16.35 14.32 5.45
N HIS A 107 17.08 13.22 5.22
CA HIS A 107 16.75 12.22 4.20
C HIS A 107 17.33 10.85 4.58
N VAL A 108 16.48 9.84 4.74
CA VAL A 108 16.89 8.45 5.01
C VAL A 108 16.43 7.55 3.87
N ARG A 109 17.36 6.73 3.38
CA ARG A 109 17.10 5.69 2.37
C ARG A 109 17.30 4.32 2.99
N VAL A 110 16.32 3.44 2.83
CA VAL A 110 16.37 2.08 3.37
C VAL A 110 16.15 1.08 2.24
N PRO A 111 17.19 0.34 1.81
CA PRO A 111 17.02 -0.70 0.81
C PRO A 111 16.27 -1.89 1.44
N VAL A 112 15.18 -2.31 0.79
CA VAL A 112 14.32 -3.41 1.26
C VAL A 112 14.52 -4.66 0.43
N ALA A 113 14.37 -4.52 -0.88
CA ALA A 113 14.42 -5.62 -1.85
C ALA A 113 14.97 -5.09 -3.18
N PRO A 114 15.27 -5.96 -4.18
CA PRO A 114 15.66 -5.49 -5.50
C PRO A 114 14.61 -4.52 -6.05
N SER A 115 15.04 -3.29 -6.34
CA SER A 115 14.17 -2.19 -6.81
C SER A 115 13.11 -1.74 -5.81
N VAL A 116 13.29 -1.95 -4.49
CA VAL A 116 12.42 -1.35 -3.46
C VAL A 116 13.30 -0.70 -2.41
N GLU A 117 13.25 0.63 -2.33
CA GLU A 117 13.98 1.46 -1.38
C GLU A 117 13.00 2.42 -0.72
N LEU A 118 12.92 2.46 0.62
CA LEU A 118 12.07 3.43 1.33
C LEU A 118 12.74 4.79 1.39
N HIS A 119 11.96 5.86 1.31
CA HIS A 119 12.44 7.24 1.33
C HIS A 119 11.72 8.01 2.43
N PHE A 120 12.43 8.26 3.53
CA PHE A 120 11.92 9.13 4.59
C PHE A 120 12.56 10.50 4.47
N SER A 121 11.75 11.55 4.59
CA SER A 121 12.25 12.90 4.80
C SER A 121 11.57 13.53 5.99
N ARG A 122 12.19 14.59 6.49
CA ARG A 122 11.63 15.40 7.55
C ARG A 122 11.19 16.77 7.01
N SER A 123 9.98 17.17 7.37
CA SER A 123 9.51 18.55 7.25
C SER A 123 9.05 19.02 8.63
N ASP A 124 9.72 20.03 9.18
CA ASP A 124 9.50 20.52 10.56
C ASP A 124 9.62 19.42 11.63
N ASP A 125 8.52 18.96 12.21
CA ASP A 125 8.47 17.88 13.21
C ASP A 125 7.84 16.58 12.67
N ASP A 126 7.42 16.58 11.40
CA ASP A 126 6.80 15.43 10.76
C ASP A 126 7.82 14.63 9.94
N VAL A 127 7.81 13.31 10.14
CA VAL A 127 8.50 12.36 9.27
C VAL A 127 7.52 11.92 8.20
N THR A 128 7.86 12.20 6.94
CA THR A 128 7.07 11.80 5.77
C THR A 128 7.77 10.66 5.06
N ASP A 129 7.05 9.55 4.89
CA ASP A 129 7.42 8.50 3.94
C ASP A 129 6.89 8.88 2.55
N TRP A 130 7.79 8.94 1.57
CA TRP A 130 7.45 9.31 0.21
C TRP A 130 7.04 8.08 -0.58
N ASN A 131 5.79 8.10 -1.04
CA ASN A 131 5.22 7.02 -1.83
C ASN A 131 4.59 7.55 -3.13
N ASP A 132 4.68 6.75 -4.18
CA ASP A 132 3.88 6.86 -5.38
C ASP A 132 2.62 6.00 -5.20
N ILE A 133 1.46 6.51 -5.59
CA ILE A 133 0.18 5.80 -5.48
C ILE A 133 -0.17 5.23 -6.85
N TYR A 134 -0.62 3.99 -6.88
CA TYR A 134 -1.06 3.27 -8.07
C TYR A 134 -2.50 2.82 -7.90
N VAL A 135 -3.29 3.03 -8.95
CA VAL A 135 -4.69 2.58 -9.04
C VAL A 135 -4.75 1.49 -10.10
N PHE A 136 -5.08 0.28 -9.65
CA PHE A 136 -5.30 -0.87 -10.52
C PHE A 136 -6.79 -1.14 -10.69
N GLN A 137 -7.17 -1.64 -11.85
CA GLN A 137 -8.48 -2.20 -12.13
C GLN A 137 -8.35 -3.68 -12.53
N LEU A 138 -9.43 -4.45 -12.39
CA LEU A 138 -9.47 -5.83 -12.88
C LEU A 138 -9.65 -5.87 -14.39
N LEU A 139 -8.92 -6.75 -15.07
CA LEU A 139 -9.22 -7.13 -16.45
C LEU A 139 -10.39 -8.12 -16.45
N THR A 140 -11.61 -7.57 -16.41
CA THR A 140 -12.83 -8.37 -16.23
C THR A 140 -13.04 -9.40 -17.34
N GLU A 141 -12.54 -9.13 -18.55
CA GLU A 141 -12.56 -10.06 -19.68
C GLU A 141 -11.85 -11.39 -19.39
N ASN A 142 -10.74 -11.34 -18.64
CA ASN A 142 -9.99 -12.53 -18.25
C ASN A 142 -10.50 -13.09 -16.91
N VAL A 143 -10.69 -12.22 -15.91
CA VAL A 143 -11.04 -12.64 -14.53
C VAL A 143 -12.36 -13.41 -14.47
N TYR A 144 -13.34 -13.05 -15.30
CA TYR A 144 -14.66 -13.69 -15.32
C TYR A 144 -14.82 -14.76 -16.41
N ASP A 145 -13.77 -15.04 -17.19
CA ASP A 145 -13.74 -16.20 -18.08
C ASP A 145 -13.47 -17.47 -17.26
N GLU A 146 -14.41 -18.42 -17.29
CA GLU A 146 -14.30 -19.70 -16.58
C GLU A 146 -13.11 -20.54 -17.07
N SER A 147 -12.69 -20.37 -18.32
CA SER A 147 -11.57 -21.09 -18.92
C SER A 147 -10.20 -20.50 -18.54
N PHE A 148 -10.17 -19.28 -18.04
CA PHE A 148 -8.95 -18.59 -17.65
C PHE A 148 -8.43 -19.06 -16.28
N SER A 149 -7.13 -19.36 -16.16
CA SER A 149 -6.50 -19.75 -14.88
C SER A 149 -5.87 -18.54 -14.19
N ILE A 150 -6.56 -17.95 -13.22
CA ILE A 150 -6.04 -16.81 -12.43
C ILE A 150 -4.81 -17.18 -11.60
N THR A 151 -4.72 -18.43 -11.13
CA THR A 151 -3.63 -18.92 -10.27
C THR A 151 -2.27 -18.80 -10.95
N ASP A 152 -2.21 -19.15 -12.23
CA ASP A 152 -0.98 -19.22 -13.02
C ASP A 152 -0.80 -18.01 -13.96
N ALA A 153 -1.81 -17.14 -14.03
CA ALA A 153 -1.80 -15.96 -14.89
C ALA A 153 -0.70 -14.96 -14.50
N ALA A 154 -0.19 -14.26 -15.51
CA ALA A 154 0.65 -13.10 -15.30
C ALA A 154 -0.18 -11.98 -14.65
N PHE A 155 0.48 -11.07 -13.93
CA PHE A 155 -0.23 -10.02 -13.19
C PHE A 155 -0.89 -9.00 -14.11
N ASP A 156 -0.29 -8.71 -15.26
CA ASP A 156 -0.84 -7.90 -16.34
C ASP A 156 -2.00 -8.56 -17.09
N ASP A 157 -2.22 -9.87 -16.94
CA ASP A 157 -3.41 -10.54 -17.46
C ASP A 157 -4.61 -10.44 -16.48
N VAL A 158 -4.37 -10.03 -15.24
CA VAL A 158 -5.38 -9.94 -14.17
C VAL A 158 -5.68 -8.49 -13.77
N PHE A 159 -4.64 -7.66 -13.70
CA PHE A 159 -4.69 -6.29 -13.22
C PHE A 159 -4.11 -5.33 -14.26
N GLU A 160 -4.80 -4.23 -14.49
CA GLU A 160 -4.35 -3.13 -15.36
C GLU A 160 -4.14 -1.88 -14.51
N ILE A 161 -3.03 -1.16 -14.72
CA ILE A 161 -2.83 0.15 -14.10
C ILE A 161 -3.72 1.16 -14.82
N ALA A 162 -4.73 1.67 -14.11
CA ALA A 162 -5.62 2.69 -14.65
C ALA A 162 -5.06 4.10 -14.42
N SER A 163 -4.49 4.36 -13.25
CA SER A 163 -3.98 5.69 -12.91
C SER A 163 -2.81 5.63 -11.92
N VAL A 164 -1.99 6.68 -11.94
CA VAL A 164 -0.87 6.85 -11.00
C VAL A 164 -0.86 8.26 -10.43
N ILE A 165 -0.43 8.40 -9.18
CA ILE A 165 -0.13 9.67 -8.54
C ILE A 165 1.32 9.62 -8.12
N LEU A 166 2.16 10.29 -8.88
CA LEU A 166 3.60 10.30 -8.65
C LEU A 166 3.99 11.45 -7.72
N THR A 167 4.93 11.14 -6.84
CA THR A 167 5.62 12.09 -5.98
C THR A 167 6.88 12.61 -6.68
N PRO A 168 7.34 13.86 -6.45
CA PRO A 168 6.60 14.96 -5.84
C PRO A 168 5.71 15.62 -6.90
N GLY A 169 4.41 15.74 -6.63
CA GLY A 169 3.48 16.38 -7.56
C GLY A 169 2.02 16.17 -7.19
N GLY A 170 1.66 14.95 -6.79
CA GLY A 170 0.32 14.66 -6.27
C GLY A 170 -0.80 14.78 -7.32
N TYR A 171 -0.45 14.93 -8.61
CA TYR A 171 -1.41 14.97 -9.70
C TYR A 171 -1.76 13.55 -10.17
N VAL A 172 -3.05 13.31 -10.40
CA VAL A 172 -3.52 12.06 -10.99
C VAL A 172 -3.17 12.05 -12.47
N THR A 173 -2.44 11.03 -12.90
CA THR A 173 -2.13 10.73 -14.29
C THR A 173 -2.88 9.47 -14.70
N GLU A 174 -3.77 9.59 -15.69
CA GLU A 174 -4.44 8.45 -16.29
C GLU A 174 -3.46 7.70 -17.20
N VAL A 175 -3.31 6.40 -16.95
CA VAL A 175 -2.43 5.50 -17.72
C VAL A 175 -3.25 4.71 -18.75
N ALA A 176 -4.43 4.25 -18.32
CA ALA A 176 -5.39 3.56 -19.16
C ALA A 176 -6.80 4.03 -18.76
N PRO A 177 -7.74 4.12 -19.73
CA PRO A 177 -9.10 4.49 -19.42
C PRO A 177 -9.76 3.45 -18.51
N PHE A 178 -10.54 3.92 -17.55
CA PHE A 178 -11.33 3.02 -16.69
C PHE A 178 -12.31 2.21 -17.53
N ARG A 179 -12.25 0.88 -17.42
CA ARG A 179 -13.12 -0.04 -18.15
C ARG A 179 -14.28 -0.43 -17.25
N TRP A 180 -15.45 0.15 -17.52
CA TRP A 180 -16.66 -0.18 -16.78
C TRP A 180 -17.39 -1.37 -17.41
N PRO A 181 -17.72 -2.41 -16.63
CA PRO A 181 -18.45 -3.55 -17.15
C PRO A 181 -19.86 -3.17 -17.63
N ALA A 182 -20.45 -4.03 -18.45
CA ALA A 182 -21.80 -3.88 -18.99
C ALA A 182 -22.06 -2.55 -19.74
N ASN A 183 -21.03 -1.99 -20.39
CA ASN A 183 -21.07 -0.67 -21.06
C ASN A 183 -21.51 0.46 -20.11
N GLY A 184 -21.23 0.33 -18.80
CA GLY A 184 -21.48 1.37 -17.83
C GLY A 184 -20.66 2.63 -18.10
N SER A 185 -21.15 3.76 -17.61
CA SER A 185 -20.40 5.03 -17.63
C SER A 185 -19.54 5.23 -16.36
N GLY A 186 -19.51 4.23 -15.48
CA GLY A 186 -18.93 4.34 -14.16
C GLY A 186 -19.88 4.96 -13.13
N PRO A 187 -19.44 5.06 -11.87
CA PRO A 187 -20.18 5.74 -10.83
C PRO A 187 -20.42 7.21 -11.20
N TYR A 188 -21.56 7.75 -10.75
CA TYR A 188 -21.85 9.16 -10.94
C TYR A 188 -20.76 10.00 -10.28
N VAL A 189 -20.07 10.81 -11.08
CA VAL A 189 -19.05 11.72 -10.60
C VAL A 189 -19.75 12.93 -10.02
N ASP A 190 -19.91 12.95 -8.69
CA ASP A 190 -20.25 14.18 -8.01
C ASP A 190 -18.97 15.01 -7.84
N THR A 191 -18.90 16.13 -8.56
CA THR A 191 -17.81 17.11 -8.50
C THR A 191 -17.52 17.61 -7.08
N CYS A 192 -18.40 17.37 -6.11
CA CYS A 192 -18.16 17.72 -4.71
C CYS A 192 -17.18 16.81 -3.94
N PHE A 193 -16.69 15.71 -4.51
CA PHE A 193 -15.56 14.98 -3.91
C PHE A 193 -14.20 15.63 -4.16
N GLN A 194 -14.15 16.68 -5.00
CA GLN A 194 -13.02 17.62 -4.97
C GLN A 194 -13.10 18.43 -3.67
N ILE A 195 -11.97 18.53 -2.95
CA ILE A 195 -11.74 19.08 -1.60
C ILE A 195 -12.51 20.39 -1.25
N ASN A 196 -13.06 21.10 -2.22
CA ASN A 196 -13.79 22.35 -2.04
C ASN A 196 -15.23 22.22 -1.51
N CYS A 197 -15.86 21.03 -1.44
CA CYS A 197 -17.22 20.90 -0.88
C CYS A 197 -17.30 20.36 0.56
N LEU A 198 -16.21 19.80 1.11
CA LEU A 198 -16.21 19.35 2.51
C LEU A 198 -15.91 20.52 3.45
N GLY A 199 -16.96 21.25 3.79
CA GLY A 199 -16.92 22.15 4.94
C GLY A 199 -16.48 21.37 6.19
N LYS A 200 -15.30 21.73 6.70
CA LYS A 200 -14.59 21.20 7.90
C LYS A 200 -13.94 19.81 7.74
N VAL A 201 -12.66 19.86 7.35
CA VAL A 201 -11.69 18.74 7.24
C VAL A 201 -11.27 18.14 8.60
N ASP A 202 -11.63 18.77 9.72
CA ASP A 202 -11.13 18.39 11.06
C ASP A 202 -11.67 17.04 11.57
N THR A 203 -12.85 16.60 11.13
CA THR A 203 -13.50 15.38 11.66
C THR A 203 -12.95 14.09 11.04
N ILE A 204 -12.53 14.14 9.77
CA ILE A 204 -11.99 12.97 9.05
C ILE A 204 -10.56 12.65 9.54
N LYS A 205 -9.73 13.69 9.76
CA LYS A 205 -8.40 13.53 10.36
C LYS A 205 -8.46 12.84 11.73
N GLY A 206 -9.44 13.20 12.55
CA GLY A 206 -9.64 12.56 13.86
C GLY A 206 -10.02 11.08 13.76
N LEU A 207 -10.77 10.68 12.73
CA LEU A 207 -11.17 9.29 12.55
C LEU A 207 -10.00 8.40 12.08
N VAL A 208 -9.16 8.90 11.18
CA VAL A 208 -7.98 8.19 10.66
C VAL A 208 -6.92 8.01 11.77
N LEU A 209 -6.65 9.07 12.53
CA LEU A 209 -5.75 9.00 13.69
C LEU A 209 -6.25 8.01 14.76
N ALA A 210 -7.57 7.94 14.97
CA ALA A 210 -8.16 6.99 15.91
C ALA A 210 -8.00 5.53 15.44
N SER A 211 -8.11 5.25 14.13
CA SER A 211 -7.90 3.91 13.59
C SER A 211 -6.43 3.46 13.68
N GLU A 212 -5.48 4.35 13.43
CA GLU A 212 -4.04 4.03 13.52
C GLU A 212 -3.61 3.74 14.97
N LEU A 213 -4.10 4.54 15.92
CA LEU A 213 -3.86 4.32 17.36
C LEU A 213 -4.43 2.98 17.85
N ALA A 214 -5.59 2.57 17.34
CA ALA A 214 -6.19 1.29 17.68
C ALA A 214 -5.35 0.10 17.16
N ALA A 215 -4.89 0.17 15.91
CA ALA A 215 -4.01 -0.84 15.31
C ALA A 215 -2.67 -0.95 16.06
N ALA A 216 -2.02 0.18 16.36
CA ALA A 216 -0.76 0.20 17.11
C ALA A 216 -0.89 -0.40 18.52
N SER A 217 -2.03 -0.15 19.18
CA SER A 217 -2.33 -0.68 20.51
C SER A 217 -2.49 -2.21 20.49
N ILE A 218 -3.19 -2.74 19.46
CA ILE A 218 -3.37 -4.18 19.28
C ILE A 218 -2.01 -4.86 19.03
N LEU A 219 -1.17 -4.27 18.17
CA LEU A 219 0.16 -4.80 17.88
C LEU A 219 1.05 -4.83 19.14
N ALA A 220 1.04 -3.76 19.94
CA ALA A 220 1.78 -3.71 21.20
C ALA A 220 1.33 -4.77 22.21
N ILE A 221 0.02 -5.04 22.29
CA ILE A 221 -0.53 -6.11 23.15
C ILE A 221 -0.08 -7.49 22.66
N ILE A 222 -0.11 -7.74 21.35
CA ILE A 222 0.34 -9.01 20.77
C ILE A 222 1.83 -9.23 21.07
N ILE A 223 2.66 -8.20 20.87
CA ILE A 223 4.09 -8.24 21.20
C ILE A 223 4.31 -8.52 22.69
N ALA A 224 3.62 -7.80 23.57
CA ALA A 224 3.73 -8.01 25.02
C ALA A 224 3.33 -9.43 25.44
N ILE A 225 2.25 -9.99 24.87
CA ILE A 225 1.83 -11.37 25.12
C ILE A 225 2.89 -12.36 24.63
N PHE A 226 3.46 -12.12 23.44
CA PHE A 226 4.45 -13.00 22.84
C PHE A 226 5.73 -13.09 23.68
N PHE A 227 6.25 -11.95 24.15
CA PHE A 227 7.46 -11.90 24.99
C PHE A 227 7.21 -12.43 26.40
N ARG A 228 6.05 -12.13 27.01
CA ARG A 228 5.70 -12.63 28.35
C ARG A 228 5.51 -14.16 28.39
N ARG A 229 5.23 -14.79 27.25
CA ARG A 229 5.11 -16.24 27.12
C ARG A 229 6.46 -16.95 26.94
N HIS A 230 7.52 -16.20 26.65
CA HIS A 230 8.89 -16.71 26.51
C HIS A 230 9.73 -16.56 27.80
N GLU A 231 9.22 -15.84 28.79
CA GLU A 231 9.83 -15.65 30.12
C GLU A 231 9.35 -16.67 31.18
N ASN A 232 8.37 -17.52 30.85
CA ASN A 232 7.91 -18.66 31.66
C ASN A 232 8.26 -19.99 30.99
#